data_AF-A0A9W9JZ59-F1
#
_entry.id   AF-A0A9W9JZ59-F1
#
_cell.length_a   1.000
_cell.length_b   1.000
_cell.length_c   1.000
_cell.angle_alpha   90.00
_cell.angle_beta   90.00
_cell.angle_gamma   90.00
#
_symmetry.space_group_name_H-M   'P 1'
#
loop_
_entity.id
_entity.type
_entity.pdbx_description
1 polymer ?
#
loop_
_entity_poly.entity_id
_entity_poly.type
_entity_poly.pdbx_seq_one_letter_code
_entity_poly.pdbx_strand_id
1 'polypeptide(L)'
;MSTSDEAPFEPDSLISNTKDIPFCVLVRVRCHSAAWAQSKISTDTTRLVSKDDVVSSDELTVNFRFWFNLFTLDAIADIALSERLGLLESGSDLFKSARGNSVQIFSLIDSLHCGGRTVSRFVGAIDWFYFLKALAPLFSPNFRAHADDFRNIVSMLTDKRMERHRNSDKLSDFLGCLIEDKAGKNRGLDRGEIEAEASILLDVGSDTTAIALNNVLYYLIKHPDTLEKLREEVAGVLTGEQFAPYAKVKAFRI
;
A
#
# COMPACT_ATOMS: atom_id res chain seq x y z
N MET A 1 7.93 -29.33 -41.68
CA MET A 1 6.89 -28.80 -40.76
C MET A 1 7.64 -27.92 -39.78
N SER A 2 7.58 -26.62 -39.99
CA SER A 2 8.48 -25.60 -39.44
C SER A 2 8.21 -25.36 -37.95
N THR A 3 9.26 -25.46 -37.13
CA THR A 3 9.32 -24.83 -35.82
C THR A 3 9.96 -23.46 -36.00
N SER A 4 9.20 -22.41 -35.72
CA SER A 4 9.64 -21.01 -35.74
C SER A 4 10.57 -20.72 -34.56
N ASP A 5 11.75 -20.19 -34.87
CA ASP A 5 12.72 -19.64 -33.93
C ASP A 5 12.15 -18.41 -33.21
N GLU A 6 12.05 -18.45 -31.87
CA GLU A 6 11.90 -17.25 -31.05
C GLU A 6 13.28 -16.67 -30.74
N ALA A 7 13.54 -15.46 -31.23
CA ALA A 7 14.77 -14.72 -30.94
C ALA A 7 14.75 -14.18 -29.49
N PRO A 8 15.91 -14.15 -28.79
CA PRO A 8 16.00 -13.65 -27.42
C PRO A 8 15.81 -12.12 -27.34
N PHE A 9 15.12 -11.69 -26.29
CA PHE A 9 14.78 -10.30 -25.98
C PHE A 9 16.03 -9.49 -25.60
N GLU A 10 16.46 -8.55 -26.46
CA GLU A 10 17.50 -7.57 -26.14
C GLU A 10 16.91 -6.32 -25.45
N PRO A 11 17.32 -5.98 -24.22
CA PRO A 11 16.78 -4.86 -23.44
C PRO A 11 17.24 -3.47 -23.89
N ASP A 12 18.23 -3.36 -24.78
CA ASP A 12 18.95 -2.10 -25.05
C ASP A 12 18.25 -1.15 -26.02
N SER A 13 17.22 -1.60 -26.74
CA SER A 13 16.54 -0.79 -27.78
C SER A 13 15.54 0.25 -27.25
N LEU A 14 15.17 0.19 -25.96
CA LEU A 14 14.20 1.11 -25.34
C LEU A 14 14.84 2.37 -24.73
N ILE A 15 16.18 2.45 -24.66
CA ILE A 15 16.91 3.48 -23.91
C ILE A 15 17.23 4.72 -24.78
N SER A 16 17.15 4.62 -26.12
CA SER A 16 17.62 5.68 -27.00
C SER A 16 16.69 6.91 -27.10
N ASN A 17 15.45 6.83 -26.62
CA ASN A 17 14.43 7.85 -26.87
C ASN A 17 13.88 8.57 -25.62
N THR A 18 14.52 8.41 -24.46
CA THR A 18 14.05 8.99 -23.17
C THR A 18 14.71 10.31 -22.78
N LYS A 19 15.56 10.90 -23.64
CA LYS A 19 16.37 12.08 -23.31
C LYS A 19 15.57 13.38 -23.08
N ASP A 20 14.31 13.45 -23.51
CA ASP A 20 13.52 14.70 -23.48
C ASP A 20 12.20 14.61 -22.69
N ILE A 21 12.03 13.65 -21.77
CA ILE A 21 10.82 13.58 -20.94
C ILE A 21 11.06 14.36 -19.64
N PRO A 22 10.47 15.56 -19.42
CA PRO A 22 10.44 16.17 -18.10
C PRO A 22 9.61 15.28 -17.16
N PHE A 23 10.30 14.49 -16.35
CA PHE A 23 9.75 13.62 -15.32
C PHE A 23 9.33 14.44 -14.10
N CYS A 24 8.13 15.01 -14.11
CA CYS A 24 7.54 15.58 -12.90
C CYS A 24 6.03 15.59 -12.98
N VAL A 25 5.39 14.52 -12.49
CA VAL A 25 3.93 14.50 -12.29
C VAL A 25 3.58 13.99 -10.92
N LEU A 26 3.19 14.95 -10.08
CA LEU A 26 2.75 14.79 -8.70
C LEU A 26 1.22 14.66 -8.66
N VAL A 27 0.70 13.53 -8.20
CA VAL A 27 -0.67 13.43 -7.66
C VAL A 27 -0.57 13.41 -6.13
N ARG A 28 -0.93 14.51 -5.45
CA ARG A 28 -0.86 14.62 -3.97
C ARG A 28 -2.25 14.37 -3.41
N VAL A 29 -2.52 13.13 -3.04
CA VAL A 29 -3.73 12.79 -2.25
C VAL A 29 -3.59 13.44 -0.87
N ARG A 30 -4.70 13.89 -0.27
CA ARG A 30 -4.73 14.57 1.03
C ARG A 30 -4.52 13.57 2.18
N CYS A 31 -3.31 13.05 2.26
CA CYS A 31 -2.73 12.37 3.42
C CYS A 31 -1.43 13.11 3.74
N HIS A 32 -1.19 13.48 5.01
CA HIS A 32 0.07 14.14 5.41
C HIS A 32 1.30 13.30 5.01
N SER A 33 1.15 11.98 4.91
CA SER A 33 2.20 11.06 4.47
C SER A 33 2.39 11.07 2.95
N ALA A 34 1.32 11.26 2.14
CA ALA A 34 1.42 11.46 0.70
C ALA A 34 2.14 12.77 0.34
N ALA A 35 2.03 13.77 1.21
CA ALA A 35 2.72 15.04 1.09
C ALA A 35 4.24 14.90 1.28
N TRP A 36 4.65 14.07 2.23
CA TRP A 36 6.04 13.71 2.45
C TRP A 36 6.59 12.81 1.32
N ALA A 37 5.82 11.82 0.87
CA ALA A 37 6.25 10.90 -0.20
C ALA A 37 6.61 11.64 -1.49
N GLN A 38 5.83 12.67 -1.83
CA GLN A 38 6.17 13.54 -2.93
C GLN A 38 7.43 14.35 -2.69
N SER A 39 7.64 14.88 -1.47
CA SER A 39 8.87 15.60 -1.14
C SER A 39 10.08 14.67 -1.21
N LYS A 40 9.94 13.40 -0.84
CA LYS A 40 11.05 12.45 -0.78
C LYS A 40 11.34 11.80 -2.13
N ILE A 41 10.31 11.43 -2.89
CA ILE A 41 10.43 11.07 -4.31
C ILE A 41 11.02 12.26 -5.08
N SER A 42 10.50 13.48 -4.91
CA SER A 42 11.09 14.65 -5.58
C SER A 42 12.50 14.95 -5.11
N THR A 43 12.83 14.78 -3.82
CA THR A 43 14.19 15.04 -3.30
C THR A 43 15.18 13.99 -3.78
N ASP A 44 14.78 12.71 -3.80
CA ASP A 44 15.62 11.63 -4.28
C ASP A 44 15.76 11.74 -5.82
N THR A 45 14.70 12.06 -6.58
CA THR A 45 14.80 12.35 -8.02
C THR A 45 15.57 13.63 -8.34
N THR A 46 15.43 14.71 -7.56
CA THR A 46 16.15 15.98 -7.78
C THR A 46 17.63 15.85 -7.40
N ARG A 47 17.97 15.05 -6.38
CA ARG A 47 19.36 14.71 -6.05
C ARG A 47 20.05 13.92 -7.16
N LEU A 48 19.32 13.07 -7.87
CA LEU A 48 19.84 12.28 -9.00
C LEU A 48 20.05 13.13 -10.28
N VAL A 49 19.40 14.29 -10.40
CA VAL A 49 19.48 15.16 -11.59
C VAL A 49 20.43 16.35 -11.40
N SER A 50 20.83 16.68 -10.16
CA SER A 50 21.75 17.78 -9.90
C SER A 50 23.22 17.36 -10.09
N LYS A 51 23.78 17.76 -11.25
CA LYS A 51 25.20 17.77 -11.66
C LYS A 51 25.79 16.44 -12.13
N ASP A 52 26.09 16.39 -13.43
CA ASP A 52 27.30 15.85 -14.10
C ASP A 52 27.90 14.49 -13.68
N ASP A 53 27.26 13.73 -12.81
CA ASP A 53 27.67 12.38 -12.46
C ASP A 53 26.98 11.38 -13.40
N VAL A 54 27.76 10.49 -13.98
CA VAL A 54 27.26 9.32 -14.71
C VAL A 54 26.63 8.39 -13.65
N VAL A 55 25.36 8.67 -13.31
CA VAL A 55 24.58 7.85 -12.40
C VAL A 55 24.39 6.48 -13.05
N SER A 56 24.76 5.42 -12.34
CA SER A 56 24.56 4.04 -12.80
C SER A 56 23.06 3.81 -13.04
N SER A 57 22.70 3.08 -14.11
CA SER A 57 21.29 2.74 -14.40
C SER A 57 20.58 2.13 -13.19
N ASP A 58 21.31 1.42 -12.32
CA ASP A 58 20.78 0.80 -11.10
C ASP A 58 20.35 1.84 -10.04
N GLU A 59 21.03 2.98 -9.95
CA GLU A 59 20.70 4.08 -9.03
C GLU A 59 19.47 4.89 -9.49
N LEU A 60 19.05 4.75 -10.75
CA LEU A 60 17.82 5.32 -11.29
C LEU A 60 16.59 4.41 -11.12
N THR A 61 16.76 3.15 -10.69
CA THR A 61 15.62 2.22 -10.58
C THR A 61 14.86 2.39 -9.27
N VAL A 62 13.65 2.97 -9.35
CA VAL A 62 12.75 3.10 -8.21
C VAL A 62 11.77 1.94 -8.18
N ASN A 63 11.77 1.18 -7.08
CA ASN A 63 10.80 0.11 -6.85
C ASN A 63 9.42 0.67 -6.44
N PHE A 64 8.63 1.09 -7.43
CA PHE A 64 7.29 1.65 -7.20
C PHE A 64 6.33 0.67 -6.52
N ARG A 65 6.47 -0.65 -6.74
CA ARG A 65 5.66 -1.66 -6.04
C ARG A 65 5.83 -1.52 -4.52
N PHE A 66 7.07 -1.40 -4.05
CA PHE A 66 7.34 -1.25 -2.62
C PHE A 66 6.73 0.06 -2.08
N TRP A 67 6.98 1.18 -2.75
CA TRP A 67 6.43 2.48 -2.34
C TRP A 67 4.91 2.55 -2.35
N PHE A 68 4.24 1.93 -3.33
CA PHE A 68 2.78 1.85 -3.36
C PHE A 68 2.22 0.97 -2.23
N ASN A 69 2.92 -0.09 -1.83
CA ASN A 69 2.52 -0.86 -0.64
C ASN A 69 2.63 -0.02 0.63
N LEU A 70 3.75 0.70 0.83
CA LEU A 70 3.89 1.60 1.99
C LEU A 70 2.80 2.68 2.02
N PHE A 71 2.54 3.31 0.86
CA PHE A 71 1.53 4.37 0.74
C PHE A 71 0.13 3.86 1.05
N THR A 72 -0.26 2.73 0.48
CA THR A 72 -1.62 2.20 0.64
C THR A 72 -1.87 1.65 2.04
N LEU A 73 -0.87 1.04 2.68
CA LEU A 73 -0.92 0.63 4.10
C LEU A 73 -1.10 1.84 5.02
N ASP A 74 -0.30 2.90 4.84
CA ASP A 74 -0.45 4.14 5.61
C ASP A 74 -1.82 4.79 5.37
N ALA A 75 -2.28 4.85 4.11
CA ALA A 75 -3.55 5.48 3.75
C ALA A 75 -4.75 4.72 4.33
N ILE A 76 -4.78 3.39 4.23
CA ILE A 76 -5.91 2.61 4.76
C ILE A 76 -5.90 2.60 6.28
N ALA A 77 -4.74 2.61 6.95
CA ALA A 77 -4.67 2.74 8.39
C ALA A 77 -5.21 4.10 8.90
N ASP A 78 -4.91 5.19 8.18
CA ASP A 78 -5.45 6.52 8.48
C ASP A 78 -6.97 6.56 8.28
N ILE A 79 -7.49 6.03 7.17
CA ILE A 79 -8.92 6.08 6.84
C ILE A 79 -9.76 5.11 7.69
N ALA A 80 -9.24 3.90 7.96
CA ALA A 80 -9.98 2.85 8.66
C ALA A 80 -9.88 2.97 10.19
N LEU A 81 -8.72 3.37 10.70
CA LEU A 81 -8.38 3.34 12.13
C LEU A 81 -7.94 4.69 12.68
N SER A 82 -7.90 5.76 11.87
CA SER A 82 -7.35 7.07 12.25
C SER A 82 -5.95 6.98 12.86
N GLU A 83 -5.12 6.09 12.29
CA GLU A 83 -3.81 5.74 12.81
C GLU A 83 -2.72 6.01 11.78
N ARG A 84 -1.63 6.66 12.21
CA ARG A 84 -0.47 6.95 11.37
C ARG A 84 0.61 5.90 11.63
N LEU A 85 0.81 4.97 10.70
CA LEU A 85 1.87 3.96 10.83
C LEU A 85 3.26 4.54 10.50
N GLY A 86 3.32 5.53 9.60
CA GLY A 86 4.57 6.23 9.25
C GLY A 86 5.53 5.38 8.39
N LEU A 87 5.00 4.40 7.68
CA LEU A 87 5.77 3.50 6.82
C LEU A 87 6.33 4.23 5.63
N LEU A 88 5.51 5.11 5.05
CA LEU A 88 5.90 5.93 3.92
C LEU A 88 6.99 6.91 4.35
N GLU A 89 6.78 7.63 5.47
CA GLU A 89 7.73 8.60 6.04
C GLU A 89 9.06 8.00 6.51
N SER A 90 9.06 6.74 6.93
CA SER A 90 10.30 6.03 7.25
C SER A 90 10.97 5.44 6.01
N GLY A 91 10.25 5.30 4.89
CA GLY A 91 10.70 4.56 3.71
C GLY A 91 10.93 3.07 4.02
N SER A 92 10.32 2.55 5.08
CA SER A 92 10.54 1.21 5.60
C SER A 92 9.22 0.59 6.02
N ASP A 93 9.08 -0.71 5.75
CA ASP A 93 7.95 -1.53 6.19
C ASP A 93 8.16 -2.12 7.58
N LEU A 94 9.23 -1.75 8.27
CA LEU A 94 9.55 -2.23 9.62
C LEU A 94 8.63 -1.58 10.66
N PHE A 95 7.77 -2.39 11.24
CA PHE A 95 6.80 -1.98 12.24
C PHE A 95 7.12 -2.59 13.60
N LYS A 96 7.05 -1.75 14.64
CA LYS A 96 7.29 -2.16 16.02
C LYS A 96 5.98 -2.59 16.65
N SER A 97 5.88 -3.87 17.01
CA SER A 97 4.72 -4.40 17.73
C SER A 97 5.16 -5.01 19.07
N ALA A 98 4.36 -4.76 20.10
CA ALA A 98 4.54 -5.44 21.38
C ALA A 98 4.04 -6.88 21.28
N ARG A 99 4.84 -7.85 21.74
CA ARG A 99 4.46 -9.26 21.89
C ARG A 99 4.84 -9.69 23.30
N GLY A 100 3.85 -9.73 24.20
CA GLY A 100 4.08 -9.92 25.63
C GLY A 100 4.94 -8.80 26.22
N ASN A 101 6.02 -9.16 26.91
CA ASN A 101 6.95 -8.20 27.52
C ASN A 101 8.08 -7.73 26.58
N SER A 102 8.08 -8.16 25.32
CA SER A 102 9.12 -7.83 24.35
C SER A 102 8.58 -6.99 23.20
N VAL A 103 9.37 -6.01 22.75
CA VAL A 103 9.12 -5.28 21.51
C VAL A 103 9.83 -6.01 20.39
N GLN A 104 9.08 -6.41 19.36
CA GLN A 104 9.64 -7.05 18.17
C GLN A 104 9.41 -6.16 16.95
N ILE A 105 10.32 -6.29 15.99
CA ILE A 105 10.29 -5.53 14.73
C ILE A 105 9.94 -6.53 13.63
N PHE A 106 8.91 -6.22 12.86
CA PHE A 106 8.41 -7.08 11.79
C PHE A 106 8.29 -6.28 10.50
N SER A 107 8.50 -6.93 9.35
CA SER A 107 8.08 -6.36 8.07
C SER A 107 6.56 -6.50 7.96
N LEU A 108 5.85 -5.37 7.85
CA LEU A 108 4.40 -5.38 7.72
C LEU A 108 3.96 -6.00 6.39
N ILE A 109 4.66 -5.66 5.30
CA ILE A 109 4.35 -6.16 3.95
C ILE A 109 4.59 -7.68 3.87
N ASP A 110 5.72 -8.18 4.37
CA ASP A 110 6.00 -9.62 4.35
C ASP A 110 5.03 -10.39 5.24
N SER A 111 4.67 -9.84 6.40
CA SER A 111 3.69 -10.45 7.31
C SER A 111 2.32 -10.58 6.64
N LEU A 112 1.89 -9.52 5.94
CA LEU A 112 0.66 -9.51 5.15
C LEU A 112 0.70 -10.57 4.03
N HIS A 113 1.71 -10.52 3.17
CA HIS A 113 1.83 -11.41 2.00
C HIS A 113 2.10 -12.86 2.39
N CYS A 114 2.72 -13.13 3.54
CA CYS A 114 2.92 -14.51 4.00
C CYS A 114 1.59 -15.18 4.37
N GLY A 115 0.69 -14.45 5.05
CA GLY A 115 -0.66 -14.91 5.34
C GLY A 115 -1.40 -15.28 4.06
N GLY A 116 -1.46 -14.35 3.11
CA GLY A 116 -2.10 -14.56 1.81
C GLY A 116 -1.51 -15.76 1.05
N ARG A 117 -0.17 -15.83 0.91
CA ARG A 117 0.49 -16.95 0.24
C ARG A 117 0.14 -18.30 0.88
N THR A 118 0.03 -18.36 2.20
CA THR A 118 -0.31 -19.59 2.94
C THR A 118 -1.74 -20.03 2.64
N VAL A 119 -2.69 -19.10 2.71
CA VAL A 119 -4.10 -19.38 2.41
C VAL A 119 -4.29 -19.78 0.94
N SER A 120 -3.61 -19.11 0.00
CA SER A 120 -3.73 -19.41 -1.44
C SER A 120 -3.33 -20.84 -1.82
N ARG A 121 -2.44 -21.49 -1.04
CA ARG A 121 -2.02 -22.88 -1.29
C ARG A 121 -3.09 -23.90 -0.92
N PHE A 122 -4.06 -23.51 -0.09
CA PHE A 122 -5.09 -24.38 0.43
C PHE A 122 -6.51 -23.89 0.12
N VAL A 123 -6.65 -22.84 -0.70
CA VAL A 123 -7.93 -22.18 -1.00
C VAL A 123 -8.97 -23.13 -1.63
N GLY A 124 -8.51 -24.19 -2.33
CA GLY A 124 -9.36 -25.23 -2.91
C GLY A 124 -9.68 -26.41 -1.99
N ALA A 125 -9.15 -26.42 -0.75
CA ALA A 125 -9.28 -27.52 0.20
C ALA A 125 -9.86 -27.01 1.53
N ILE A 126 -10.97 -26.27 1.46
CA ILE A 126 -11.59 -25.57 2.60
C ILE A 126 -11.94 -26.54 3.74
N ASP A 127 -12.48 -27.73 3.41
CA ASP A 127 -12.81 -28.76 4.41
C ASP A 127 -11.59 -29.25 5.20
N TRP A 128 -10.41 -29.18 4.57
CA TRP A 128 -9.13 -29.57 5.17
C TRP A 128 -8.34 -28.39 5.72
N PHE A 129 -8.87 -27.17 5.68
CA PHE A 129 -8.12 -25.95 6.03
C PHE A 129 -7.51 -26.02 7.43
N TYR A 130 -8.29 -26.41 8.45
CA TYR A 130 -7.79 -26.50 9.82
C TYR A 130 -6.71 -27.57 9.98
N PHE A 131 -6.85 -28.71 9.30
CA PHE A 131 -5.87 -29.78 9.29
C PHE A 131 -4.57 -29.34 8.59
N LEU A 132 -4.68 -28.73 7.41
CA LEU A 132 -3.55 -28.27 6.61
C LEU A 132 -2.82 -27.11 7.29
N LYS A 133 -3.55 -26.19 7.94
CA LYS A 133 -2.98 -25.14 8.79
C LYS A 133 -2.22 -25.70 9.99
N ALA A 134 -2.71 -26.78 10.60
CA ALA A 134 -2.00 -27.45 11.69
C ALA A 134 -0.70 -28.11 11.20
N LEU A 135 -0.70 -28.63 9.97
CA LEU A 135 0.43 -29.34 9.35
C LEU A 135 1.46 -28.40 8.69
N ALA A 136 1.07 -27.19 8.30
CA ALA A 136 1.92 -26.19 7.65
C ALA A 136 3.30 -25.93 8.29
N PRO A 137 3.45 -25.89 9.64
CA PRO A 137 4.76 -25.65 10.26
C PRO A 137 5.75 -26.79 10.07
N LEU A 138 5.28 -28.01 9.81
CA LEU A 138 6.16 -29.15 9.52
C LEU A 138 6.87 -28.98 8.18
N PHE A 139 6.27 -28.22 7.25
CA PHE A 139 6.83 -27.97 5.93
C PHE A 139 7.65 -26.68 5.86
N SER A 140 7.35 -25.68 6.70
CA SER A 140 8.23 -24.53 6.90
C SER A 140 7.90 -23.78 8.20
N PRO A 141 8.91 -23.47 9.04
CA PRO A 141 8.71 -22.67 10.24
C PRO A 141 8.25 -21.23 9.93
N ASN A 142 8.54 -20.71 8.72
CA ASN A 142 8.23 -19.35 8.33
C ASN A 142 6.73 -19.12 8.06
N PHE A 143 5.93 -20.18 7.89
CA PHE A 143 4.49 -20.05 7.63
C PHE A 143 3.69 -19.59 8.86
N ARG A 144 4.07 -20.00 10.07
CA ARG A 144 3.37 -19.58 11.30
C ARG A 144 3.85 -18.22 11.79
N ALA A 145 5.16 -17.99 11.78
CA ALA A 145 5.76 -16.81 12.40
C ALA A 145 5.14 -15.51 11.84
N HIS A 146 5.16 -15.34 10.52
CA HIS A 146 4.76 -14.08 9.88
C HIS A 146 3.23 -13.83 9.84
N ALA A 147 2.40 -14.88 9.79
CA ALA A 147 0.95 -14.72 9.82
C ALA A 147 0.45 -14.29 11.21
N ASP A 148 1.07 -14.82 12.27
CA ASP A 148 0.78 -14.38 13.63
C ASP A 148 1.23 -12.92 13.85
N ASP A 149 2.32 -12.50 13.20
CA ASP A 149 2.84 -11.13 13.32
C ASP A 149 1.86 -10.09 12.77
N PHE A 150 1.26 -10.32 11.59
CA PHE A 150 0.23 -9.42 11.05
C PHE A 150 -0.99 -9.35 11.98
N ARG A 151 -1.47 -10.50 12.48
CA ARG A 151 -2.59 -10.55 13.44
C ARG A 151 -2.27 -9.77 14.71
N ASN A 152 -1.05 -9.87 15.24
CA ASN A 152 -0.63 -9.11 16.42
C ASN A 152 -0.66 -7.58 16.17
N ILE A 153 -0.22 -7.14 14.99
CA ILE A 153 -0.27 -5.73 14.60
C ILE A 153 -1.71 -5.25 14.53
N VAL A 154 -2.59 -5.99 13.84
CA VAL A 154 -4.03 -5.65 13.76
C VAL A 154 -4.66 -5.59 15.15
N SER A 155 -4.37 -6.55 16.01
CA SER A 155 -4.83 -6.57 17.41
C SER A 155 -4.43 -5.29 18.14
N MET A 156 -3.14 -4.92 18.06
CA MET A 156 -2.61 -3.73 18.73
C MET A 156 -3.25 -2.44 18.20
N LEU A 157 -3.40 -2.30 16.89
CA LEU A 157 -4.03 -1.12 16.27
C LEU A 157 -5.51 -1.02 16.64
N THR A 158 -6.22 -2.16 16.66
CA THR A 158 -7.62 -2.24 17.07
C THR A 158 -7.77 -1.82 18.53
N ASP A 159 -6.95 -2.37 19.44
CA ASP A 159 -7.01 -2.04 20.86
C ASP A 159 -6.73 -0.54 21.09
N LYS A 160 -5.71 0.00 20.44
CA LYS A 160 -5.39 1.44 20.48
C LYS A 160 -6.57 2.29 20.00
N ARG A 161 -7.21 1.91 18.91
CA ARG A 161 -8.37 2.64 18.38
C ARG A 161 -9.60 2.54 19.27
N MET A 162 -9.84 1.38 19.89
CA MET A 162 -10.93 1.16 20.85
C MET A 162 -10.70 1.95 22.14
N GLU A 163 -9.45 2.07 22.61
CA GLU A 163 -9.10 2.93 23.75
C GLU A 163 -9.39 4.41 23.46
N ARG A 164 -9.02 4.91 22.28
CA ARG A 164 -9.36 6.27 21.85
C ARG A 164 -10.88 6.49 21.81
N HIS A 165 -11.62 5.51 21.30
CA HIS A 165 -13.09 5.55 21.30
C HIS A 165 -13.66 5.70 22.72
N ARG A 166 -13.15 4.91 23.67
CA ARG A 166 -13.55 4.98 25.09
C ARG A 166 -13.23 6.34 25.72
N ASN A 167 -12.15 6.97 25.29
CA ASN A 167 -11.74 8.31 25.74
C ASN A 167 -12.52 9.45 25.04
N SER A 168 -13.63 9.13 24.36
CA SER A 168 -14.52 10.09 23.66
C SER A 168 -13.91 10.78 22.44
N ASP A 169 -12.82 10.25 21.87
CA ASP A 169 -12.37 10.61 20.52
C ASP A 169 -13.35 9.99 19.48
N LYS A 170 -14.45 10.69 19.19
CA LYS A 170 -15.41 10.30 18.15
C LYS A 170 -14.86 10.63 16.77
N LEU A 171 -13.92 9.81 16.31
CA LEU A 171 -13.35 9.90 14.97
C LEU A 171 -14.29 9.27 13.95
N SER A 172 -14.50 9.97 12.84
CA SER A 172 -15.31 9.50 11.71
C SER A 172 -14.48 8.62 10.77
N ASP A 173 -14.03 7.46 11.27
CA ASP A 173 -13.35 6.43 10.49
C ASP A 173 -14.25 5.19 10.31
N PHE A 174 -13.80 4.22 9.52
CA PHE A 174 -14.58 3.01 9.26
C PHE A 174 -14.82 2.19 10.53
N LEU A 175 -13.83 2.08 11.42
CA LEU A 175 -14.00 1.34 12.67
C LEU A 175 -15.00 2.05 13.60
N GLY A 176 -15.00 3.37 13.65
CA GLY A 176 -15.99 4.16 14.39
C GLY A 176 -17.41 3.87 13.91
N CYS A 177 -17.61 3.70 12.59
CA CYS A 177 -18.89 3.28 12.02
C CYS A 177 -19.29 1.84 12.34
N LEU A 178 -18.33 0.97 12.70
CA LEU A 178 -18.56 -0.40 13.17
C LEU A 178 -18.86 -0.45 14.68
N ILE A 179 -18.35 0.51 15.45
CA ILE A 179 -18.62 0.60 16.90
C ILE A 179 -19.97 1.27 17.18
N GLU A 180 -20.23 2.43 16.54
CA GLU A 180 -21.45 3.23 16.71
C GLU A 180 -22.20 3.42 15.38
N ASP A 181 -23.53 3.52 15.46
CA ASP A 181 -24.34 3.99 14.34
C ASP A 181 -24.35 5.53 14.25
N LYS A 182 -25.06 6.07 13.24
CA LYS A 182 -25.19 7.52 13.05
C LYS A 182 -25.94 8.24 14.18
N ALA A 183 -26.72 7.50 14.98
CA ALA A 183 -27.42 8.02 16.15
C ALA A 183 -26.57 7.93 17.43
N GLY A 184 -25.32 7.43 17.33
CA GLY A 184 -24.43 7.23 18.47
C GLY A 184 -24.78 6.00 19.31
N LYS A 185 -25.64 5.10 18.80
CA LYS A 185 -25.96 3.85 19.46
C LYS A 185 -24.88 2.82 19.16
N ASN A 186 -24.38 2.17 20.20
CA ASN A 186 -23.42 1.08 20.07
C ASN A 186 -24.07 -0.10 19.31
N ARG A 187 -23.33 -0.66 18.34
CA ARG A 187 -23.78 -1.79 17.50
C ARG A 187 -23.67 -3.14 18.19
N GLY A 188 -22.94 -3.24 19.31
CA GLY A 188 -22.83 -4.43 20.14
C GLY A 188 -21.93 -5.52 19.56
N LEU A 189 -21.01 -5.17 18.65
CA LEU A 189 -20.04 -6.11 18.10
C LEU A 189 -19.04 -6.54 19.18
N ASP A 190 -18.69 -7.82 19.17
CA ASP A 190 -17.62 -8.34 20.03
C ASP A 190 -16.25 -7.79 19.58
N ARG A 191 -15.30 -7.73 20.50
CA ARG A 191 -13.93 -7.28 20.20
C ARG A 191 -13.31 -8.11 19.08
N GLY A 192 -13.56 -9.43 19.06
CA GLY A 192 -13.05 -10.31 18.01
C GLY A 192 -13.63 -10.00 16.63
N GLU A 193 -14.90 -9.58 16.56
CA GLU A 193 -15.54 -9.17 15.29
C GLU A 193 -14.96 -7.85 14.79
N ILE A 194 -14.76 -6.87 15.67
CA ILE A 194 -14.13 -5.59 15.33
C ILE A 194 -12.69 -5.80 14.82
N GLU A 195 -11.92 -6.67 15.50
CA GLU A 195 -10.57 -7.03 15.06
C GLU A 195 -10.58 -7.72 13.69
N ALA A 196 -11.53 -8.63 13.45
CA ALA A 196 -11.65 -9.32 12.17
C ALA A 196 -11.92 -8.34 11.01
N GLU A 197 -12.84 -7.39 11.21
CA GLU A 197 -13.14 -6.34 10.23
C GLU A 197 -11.94 -5.42 10.01
N ALA A 198 -11.24 -5.01 11.07
CA ALA A 198 -10.01 -4.22 10.96
C ALA A 198 -8.93 -4.97 10.15
N SER A 199 -8.78 -6.28 10.37
CA SER A 199 -7.86 -7.13 9.59
C SER A 199 -8.20 -7.11 8.11
N ILE A 200 -9.49 -7.24 7.76
CA ILE A 200 -9.96 -7.26 6.37
C ILE A 200 -9.71 -5.90 5.71
N LEU A 201 -10.03 -4.80 6.40
CA LEU A 201 -9.82 -3.45 5.87
C LEU A 201 -8.33 -3.19 5.58
N LEU A 202 -7.44 -3.53 6.52
CA LEU A 202 -6.00 -3.33 6.35
C LEU A 202 -5.42 -4.22 5.24
N ASP A 203 -5.82 -5.50 5.17
CA ASP A 203 -5.32 -6.45 4.18
C ASP A 203 -5.84 -6.14 2.78
N VAL A 204 -7.15 -6.23 2.59
CA VAL A 204 -7.80 -6.10 1.29
C VAL A 204 -7.65 -4.68 0.75
N GLY A 205 -7.78 -3.67 1.60
CA GLY A 205 -7.76 -2.26 1.20
C GLY A 205 -6.38 -1.78 0.75
N SER A 206 -5.30 -2.32 1.32
CA SER A 206 -3.94 -1.94 0.92
C SER A 206 -3.47 -2.71 -0.31
N ASP A 207 -3.46 -4.04 -0.27
CA ASP A 207 -2.80 -4.88 -1.29
C ASP A 207 -3.44 -4.69 -2.67
N THR A 208 -4.78 -4.69 -2.75
CA THR A 208 -5.48 -4.53 -4.03
C THR A 208 -5.26 -3.14 -4.64
N THR A 209 -5.26 -2.09 -3.82
CA THR A 209 -4.99 -0.72 -4.25
C THR A 209 -3.54 -0.55 -4.70
N ALA A 210 -2.58 -1.17 -4.00
CA ALA A 210 -1.17 -1.14 -4.37
C ALA A 210 -0.94 -1.81 -5.72
N ILE A 211 -1.59 -2.95 -5.96
CA ILE A 211 -1.57 -3.67 -7.24
C ILE A 211 -2.17 -2.80 -8.35
N ALA A 212 -3.31 -2.15 -8.11
CA ALA A 212 -3.95 -1.27 -9.08
C ALA A 212 -3.04 -0.10 -9.46
N LEU A 213 -2.47 0.61 -8.48
CA LEU A 213 -1.54 1.73 -8.70
C LEU A 213 -0.29 1.29 -9.46
N ASN A 214 0.28 0.14 -9.10
CA ASN A 214 1.44 -0.41 -9.78
C ASN A 214 1.15 -0.71 -11.26
N ASN A 215 0.00 -1.33 -11.56
CA ASN A 215 -0.39 -1.63 -12.93
C ASN A 215 -0.71 -0.36 -13.73
N VAL A 216 -1.43 0.60 -13.13
CA VAL A 216 -1.70 1.90 -13.76
C VAL A 216 -0.39 2.59 -14.14
N LEU A 217 0.56 2.68 -13.20
CA LEU A 217 1.85 3.30 -13.47
C LEU A 217 2.61 2.54 -14.57
N TYR A 218 2.63 1.21 -14.51
CA TYR A 218 3.27 0.38 -15.53
C TYR A 218 2.74 0.67 -16.95
N TYR A 219 1.41 0.69 -17.11
CA TYR A 219 0.80 0.98 -18.42
C TYR A 219 1.02 2.42 -18.86
N LEU A 220 0.99 3.40 -17.94
CA LEU A 220 1.28 4.79 -18.27
C LEU A 220 2.72 4.98 -18.77
N ILE A 221 3.70 4.31 -18.14
CA ILE A 221 5.10 4.36 -18.59
C ILE A 221 5.27 3.70 -19.97
N LYS A 222 4.52 2.61 -20.25
CA LYS A 222 4.54 1.93 -21.55
C LYS A 222 3.85 2.71 -22.67
N HIS A 223 2.95 3.63 -22.34
CA HIS A 223 2.14 4.38 -23.30
C HIS A 223 2.30 5.90 -23.07
N PRO A 224 3.40 6.52 -23.54
CA PRO A 224 3.72 7.92 -23.25
C PRO A 224 2.63 8.91 -23.72
N ASP A 225 1.96 8.65 -24.84
CA ASP A 225 0.85 9.49 -25.32
C ASP A 225 -0.33 9.50 -24.33
N THR A 226 -0.61 8.34 -23.72
CA THR A 226 -1.67 8.22 -22.70
C THR A 226 -1.26 8.90 -21.40
N LEU A 227 0.01 8.77 -21.02
CA LEU A 227 0.56 9.49 -19.89
C LEU A 227 0.41 10.99 -20.10
N GLU A 228 0.87 11.54 -21.22
CA GLU A 228 0.81 12.98 -21.49
C GLU A 228 -0.62 13.51 -21.44
N LYS A 229 -1.56 12.81 -22.09
CA LYS A 229 -2.98 13.16 -22.00
C LYS A 229 -3.50 13.19 -20.56
N LEU A 230 -3.16 12.19 -19.74
CA LEU A 230 -3.53 12.18 -18.32
C LEU A 230 -2.93 13.39 -17.57
N ARG A 231 -1.71 13.81 -17.90
CA ARG A 231 -1.08 14.99 -17.30
C ARG A 231 -1.83 16.26 -17.64
N GLU A 232 -2.20 16.43 -18.91
CA GLU A 232 -3.00 17.56 -19.38
C GLU A 232 -4.37 17.60 -18.68
N GLU A 233 -5.06 16.45 -18.59
CA GLU A 233 -6.35 16.34 -17.90
C GLU A 233 -6.25 16.71 -16.43
N VAL A 234 -5.23 16.21 -15.72
CA VAL A 234 -5.01 16.52 -14.31
C VAL A 234 -4.63 17.99 -14.11
N ALA A 235 -3.73 18.53 -14.94
CA ALA A 235 -3.29 19.93 -14.87
C ALA A 235 -4.43 20.91 -15.17
N GLY A 236 -5.30 20.58 -16.12
CA GLY A 236 -6.47 21.41 -16.45
C GLY A 236 -7.46 21.56 -15.29
N VAL A 237 -7.53 20.57 -14.40
CA VAL A 237 -8.43 20.59 -13.23
C VAL A 237 -7.76 21.18 -11.98
N LEU A 238 -6.46 20.91 -11.81
CA LEU A 238 -5.67 21.38 -10.68
C LEU A 238 -5.02 22.74 -10.98
N THR A 239 -5.84 23.79 -11.03
CA THR A 239 -5.40 25.17 -11.25
C THR A 239 -4.71 25.76 -10.01
N GLY A 240 -3.48 25.33 -9.72
CA GLY A 240 -2.63 25.88 -8.65
C GLY A 240 -2.94 25.36 -7.23
N GLU A 241 -3.87 24.41 -7.10
CA GLU A 241 -4.16 23.76 -5.82
C GLU A 241 -3.18 22.61 -5.56
N GLN A 242 -2.61 22.57 -4.36
CA GLN A 242 -1.72 21.49 -3.95
C GLN A 242 -2.46 20.16 -3.71
N PHE A 243 -3.77 20.21 -3.44
CA PHE A 243 -4.61 19.03 -3.16
C PHE A 243 -5.90 19.10 -3.96
N ALA A 244 -6.24 18.01 -4.64
CA ALA A 244 -7.49 17.90 -5.38
C ALA A 244 -8.68 17.80 -4.40
N PRO A 245 -9.62 18.76 -4.37
CA PRO A 245 -10.85 18.63 -3.60
C PRO A 245 -11.71 17.49 -4.17
N TYR A 246 -12.42 16.77 -3.30
CA TYR A 246 -13.29 15.65 -3.72
C TYR A 246 -14.25 16.04 -4.85
N ALA A 247 -14.82 17.25 -4.80
CA ALA A 247 -15.74 17.74 -5.83
C ALA A 247 -15.09 17.81 -7.23
N LYS A 248 -13.80 18.18 -7.31
CA LYS A 248 -13.05 18.23 -8.57
C LYS A 248 -12.69 16.84 -9.06
N VAL A 249 -12.28 15.95 -8.15
CA VAL A 249 -11.99 14.54 -8.49
C VAL A 249 -13.25 13.85 -9.03
N LYS A 250 -14.41 14.07 -8.39
CA LYS A 250 -15.69 13.53 -8.84
C LYS A 250 -16.11 14.04 -10.23
N ALA A 251 -15.68 15.24 -10.60
CA ALA A 251 -15.99 15.83 -11.89
C ALA A 251 -15.16 15.26 -13.05
N PHE A 252 -14.17 14.39 -12.79
CA PHE A 252 -13.48 13.63 -13.83
C PHE A 252 -14.51 12.77 -14.58
N ARG A 253 -14.76 13.12 -15.84
CA ARG A 253 -15.38 12.22 -16.81
C ARG A 253 -14.25 11.63 -17.64
N ILE A 254 -14.05 10.32 -17.48
CA ILE A 254 -13.21 9.48 -18.34
C ILE A 254 -14.01 9.17 -19.61
#